data_AF-A0AA86U573-F1
#
_entry.id   AF-A0AA86U573-F1
#
_cell.length_a   1.000
_cell.length_b   1.000
_cell.length_c   1.000
_cell.angle_alpha   90.00
_cell.angle_beta   90.00
_cell.angle_gamma   90.00
#
_symmetry.space_group_name_H-M   'P 1'
#
loop_
_entity.id
_entity.type
_entity.pdbx_description
1 polymer ?
#
loop_
_entity_poly.entity_id
_entity_poly.type
_entity_poly.pdbx_seq_one_letter_code
_entity_poly.pdbx_strand_id
1 'polypeptide(L)'
;MYINKNNSQNRNVQLIIIKENPNNPSSNNNGNNDNPTIIYSSTAKSSKCSVHELSKYCNAEDELAIRERAEEIILKFVHAPQNAPALMDDFLGRFTRPQSYLNGFEETEYQTKSRTEDYIMFCINHYRFGLAQSHIERYNAGEKQVILTPEQTQELDVKNFSQTKPAVTIHVPARGEDTVVQSQAPLFKIEEVETQIQQMYEYTSAGESGFGNLHLKYAHRTCDRLLIQMFKQGFNQIHEAVTIKDKSKLYKSRVVYIDKHKLDSDGKQDYRPVQVQEALLSCYHSMLKRRLVSKIKINQNQFAITPSGMLLAKHKLALAIEGGLVAIKFDVKRAFSSVRHELIEKMLIEQGQVIQISAIL
;
A
#
# COMPACT_ATOMS: atom_id res chain seq x y z
N MET A 1 39.02 -5.16 10.14
CA MET A 1 38.65 -5.76 11.45
C MET A 1 37.31 -6.45 11.25
N TYR A 2 37.33 -7.78 11.07
CA TYR A 2 36.13 -8.59 10.86
C TYR A 2 35.48 -8.87 12.23
N ILE A 3 34.21 -8.52 12.39
CA ILE A 3 33.41 -8.99 13.52
C ILE A 3 32.32 -9.89 12.96
N ASN A 4 32.62 -11.18 13.09
CA ASN A 4 31.69 -12.29 13.00
C ASN A 4 30.77 -12.25 14.23
N LYS A 5 29.44 -12.29 14.03
CA LYS A 5 28.47 -12.60 15.09
C LYS A 5 27.57 -13.72 14.61
N ASN A 6 28.07 -14.94 14.76
CA ASN A 6 27.24 -16.11 14.98
C ASN A 6 26.43 -15.88 16.27
N ASN A 7 25.11 -15.85 16.16
CA ASN A 7 24.21 -16.15 17.28
C ASN A 7 23.38 -17.37 16.88
N SER A 8 23.97 -18.54 17.16
CA SER A 8 23.26 -19.79 17.32
C SER A 8 22.57 -19.79 18.69
N GLN A 9 21.24 -19.69 18.71
CA GLN A 9 20.46 -20.11 19.87
C GLN A 9 19.30 -21.02 19.42
N ASN A 10 19.49 -22.29 19.74
CA ASN A 10 18.52 -23.35 20.03
C ASN A 10 17.16 -23.29 19.33
N ARG A 11 17.09 -23.97 18.18
CA ARG A 11 15.85 -24.49 17.60
C ARG A 11 15.55 -25.86 18.22
N ASN A 12 14.50 -25.96 19.04
CA ASN A 12 13.81 -27.23 19.24
C ASN A 12 12.68 -27.31 18.20
N VAL A 13 13.03 -27.73 16.99
CA VAL A 13 12.04 -28.28 16.05
C VAL A 13 12.03 -29.77 16.30
N GLN A 14 11.06 -30.27 17.08
CA GLN A 14 10.80 -31.70 17.15
C GLN A 14 10.12 -32.13 15.85
N LEU A 15 10.90 -32.75 14.97
CA LEU A 15 10.38 -33.50 13.84
C LEU A 15 9.81 -34.81 14.38
N ILE A 16 8.49 -34.87 14.57
CA ILE A 16 7.81 -36.14 14.89
C ILE A 16 7.61 -36.87 13.57
N ILE A 17 8.55 -37.75 13.23
CA ILE A 17 8.33 -38.76 12.18
C ILE A 17 7.52 -39.87 12.84
N ILE A 18 6.22 -39.94 12.52
CA ILE A 18 5.41 -41.10 12.88
C ILE A 18 5.89 -42.25 11.99
N LYS A 19 6.69 -43.16 12.56
CA LYS A 19 6.91 -44.47 11.95
C LYS A 19 5.59 -45.23 12.03
N GLU A 20 4.99 -45.50 10.89
CA GLU A 20 3.90 -46.47 10.82
C GLU A 20 4.37 -47.80 11.38
N ASN A 21 3.53 -48.38 12.22
CA ASN A 21 3.78 -49.60 12.96
C ASN A 21 3.86 -50.79 12.00
N PRO A 22 5.03 -51.42 11.81
CA PRO A 22 5.18 -52.54 10.89
C PRO A 22 4.75 -53.82 11.62
N ASN A 23 3.43 -54.03 11.76
CA ASN A 23 2.85 -55.32 12.09
C ASN A 23 1.35 -55.32 11.77
N ASN A 24 1.02 -55.41 10.48
CA ASN A 24 -0.27 -55.95 10.08
C ASN A 24 -0.13 -56.58 8.67
N PRO A 25 -0.08 -57.91 8.55
CA PRO A 25 -0.21 -58.56 7.25
C PRO A 25 -1.70 -58.84 7.04
N SER A 26 -2.34 -58.15 6.08
CA SER A 26 -3.31 -58.77 5.14
C SER A 26 -3.98 -57.74 4.23
N SER A 27 -3.95 -58.09 2.94
CA SER A 27 -4.92 -57.85 1.87
C SER A 27 -5.13 -56.44 1.30
N ASN A 28 -4.69 -56.31 0.04
CA ASN A 28 -5.39 -55.70 -1.11
C ASN A 28 -6.28 -54.48 -0.86
N ASN A 29 -5.85 -53.30 -1.32
CA ASN A 29 -6.49 -52.63 -2.47
C ASN A 29 -5.87 -51.25 -2.75
N ASN A 30 -5.78 -50.96 -4.06
CA ASN A 30 -5.72 -49.66 -4.73
C ASN A 30 -4.67 -48.64 -4.28
N GLY A 31 -3.72 -48.40 -5.21
CA GLY A 31 -2.79 -47.28 -5.15
C GLY A 31 -3.51 -45.95 -5.04
N ASN A 32 -3.41 -45.35 -3.87
CA ASN A 32 -3.58 -43.92 -3.66
C ASN A 32 -2.18 -43.32 -3.46
N ASN A 33 -1.94 -42.20 -4.14
CA ASN A 33 -0.76 -41.38 -3.95
C ASN A 33 -0.74 -40.85 -2.51
N ASP A 34 0.14 -41.43 -1.68
CA ASP A 34 0.45 -40.92 -0.35
C ASP A 34 1.20 -39.58 -0.47
N ASN A 35 0.44 -38.50 -0.59
CA ASN A 35 0.96 -37.17 -0.32
C ASN A 35 1.22 -37.08 1.20
N PRO A 36 2.45 -36.72 1.63
CA PRO A 36 2.73 -36.56 3.05
C PRO A 36 1.83 -35.46 3.63
N THR A 37 0.97 -35.84 4.57
CA THR A 37 0.16 -34.89 5.35
C THR A 37 1.10 -34.17 6.32
N ILE A 38 1.43 -32.92 6.02
CA ILE A 38 2.17 -32.06 6.95
C ILE A 38 1.19 -31.63 8.06
N ILE A 39 1.33 -32.22 9.25
CA ILE A 39 0.56 -31.84 10.44
C ILE A 39 1.30 -30.71 11.14
N TYR A 40 0.72 -29.50 11.12
CA TYR A 40 1.19 -28.37 11.91
C TYR A 40 0.68 -28.51 13.35
N SER A 41 1.54 -28.84 14.30
CA SER A 41 1.22 -28.74 15.73
C SER A 41 1.62 -27.35 16.24
N SER A 42 0.61 -26.52 16.52
CA SER A 42 0.81 -25.21 17.13
C SER A 42 0.75 -25.33 18.64
N THR A 43 1.83 -24.93 19.32
CA THR A 43 1.86 -24.67 20.77
C THR A 43 1.46 -23.22 21.08
N ALA A 44 0.67 -22.57 20.22
CA ALA A 44 0.14 -21.24 20.48
C ALA A 44 -0.79 -21.30 21.70
N LYS A 45 -0.25 -20.94 22.86
CA LYS A 45 -1.06 -20.53 24.00
C LYS A 45 -1.97 -19.41 23.50
N SER A 46 -3.28 -19.65 23.57
CA SER A 46 -4.34 -18.67 23.30
C SER A 46 -4.12 -17.41 24.15
N SER A 47 -3.31 -16.48 23.65
CA SER A 47 -3.18 -15.15 24.22
C SER A 47 -4.45 -14.39 23.92
N LYS A 48 -4.99 -13.68 24.92
CA LYS A 48 -6.12 -12.77 24.72
C LYS A 48 -5.84 -11.90 23.50
N CYS A 49 -6.86 -11.69 22.69
CA CYS A 49 -6.82 -10.92 21.44
C CYS A 49 -6.55 -9.43 21.71
N SER A 50 -5.34 -9.08 22.14
CA SER A 50 -4.91 -7.69 22.32
C SER A 50 -4.44 -7.14 20.98
N VAL A 51 -4.97 -5.97 20.62
CA VAL A 51 -4.47 -5.18 19.50
C VAL A 51 -3.09 -4.65 19.89
N HIS A 52 -2.09 -4.86 19.04
CA HIS A 52 -0.71 -4.42 19.27
C HIS A 52 -0.46 -3.04 18.63
N GLU A 53 0.19 -2.13 19.35
CA GLU A 53 0.56 -0.82 18.80
C GLU A 53 1.88 -0.91 18.05
N LEU A 54 1.87 -0.68 16.73
CA LEU A 54 3.07 -0.79 15.89
C LEU A 54 3.89 0.50 15.86
N SER A 55 5.18 0.42 16.16
CA SER A 55 6.08 1.57 16.01
C SER A 55 6.35 1.90 14.52
N LYS A 56 6.73 3.14 14.20
CA LYS A 56 7.17 3.52 12.84
C LYS A 56 8.40 2.75 12.36
N TYR A 57 9.19 2.20 13.29
CA TYR A 57 10.50 1.63 13.03
C TYR A 57 10.54 0.10 13.07
N CYS A 58 9.40 -0.57 13.25
CA CYS A 58 9.32 -2.04 13.32
C CYS A 58 10.37 -2.60 14.31
N ASN A 59 10.20 -2.29 15.60
CA ASN A 59 11.12 -2.72 16.64
C ASN A 59 10.97 -4.24 16.94
N ALA A 60 11.77 -4.77 17.87
CA ALA A 60 11.74 -6.20 18.21
C ALA A 60 10.38 -6.70 18.73
N GLU A 61 9.59 -5.83 19.39
CA GLU A 61 8.24 -6.16 19.87
C GLU A 61 7.26 -6.24 18.70
N ASP A 62 7.33 -5.28 17.76
CA ASP A 62 6.57 -5.30 16.52
C ASP A 62 6.86 -6.57 15.71
N GLU A 63 8.13 -6.92 15.58
CA GLU A 63 8.59 -8.12 14.89
C GLU A 63 8.03 -9.42 15.49
N LEU A 64 7.99 -9.51 16.83
CA LEU A 64 7.42 -10.66 17.53
C LEU A 64 5.91 -10.72 17.30
N ALA A 65 5.20 -9.61 17.50
CA ALA A 65 3.76 -9.53 17.29
C ALA A 65 3.37 -9.89 15.85
N ILE A 66 4.11 -9.40 14.85
CA ILE A 66 3.86 -9.73 13.44
C ILE A 66 4.01 -11.22 13.18
N ARG A 67 5.06 -11.86 13.71
CA ARG A 67 5.28 -13.30 13.56
C ARG A 67 4.16 -14.13 14.17
N GLU A 68 3.80 -13.85 15.42
CA GLU A 68 2.72 -14.58 16.12
C GLU A 68 1.39 -14.47 15.38
N ARG A 69 1.05 -13.27 14.88
CA ARG A 69 -0.19 -13.05 14.11
C ARG A 69 -0.13 -13.66 12.72
N ALA A 70 1.03 -13.68 12.08
CA ALA A 70 1.20 -14.36 10.80
C ALA A 70 0.95 -15.87 10.97
N GLU A 71 1.55 -16.51 11.97
CA GLU A 71 1.37 -17.94 12.25
C GLU A 71 -0.10 -18.29 12.52
N GLU A 72 -0.80 -17.50 13.35
CA GLU A 72 -2.23 -17.68 13.63
C GLU A 72 -3.08 -17.62 12.34
N ILE A 73 -2.80 -16.64 11.48
CA ILE A 73 -3.57 -16.40 10.27
C ILE A 73 -3.23 -17.40 9.17
N ILE A 74 -1.97 -17.84 9.06
CA ILE A 74 -1.56 -18.89 8.12
C ILE A 74 -2.30 -20.19 8.41
N LEU A 75 -2.43 -20.58 9.68
CA LEU A 75 -3.21 -21.78 10.06
C LEU A 75 -4.66 -21.66 9.59
N LYS A 76 -5.30 -20.51 9.82
CA LYS A 76 -6.66 -20.23 9.32
C LYS A 76 -6.73 -20.28 7.79
N PHE A 77 -5.72 -19.76 7.10
CA PHE A 77 -5.65 -19.76 5.64
C PHE A 77 -5.50 -21.16 5.06
N VAL A 78 -4.67 -22.03 5.64
CA VAL A 78 -4.51 -23.42 5.20
C VAL A 78 -5.85 -24.17 5.24
N HIS A 79 -6.68 -23.93 6.25
CA HIS A 79 -7.99 -24.57 6.39
C HIS A 79 -9.10 -23.94 5.52
N ALA A 80 -9.01 -22.64 5.23
CA ALA A 80 -10.03 -21.93 4.45
C ALA A 80 -9.42 -20.86 3.51
N PRO A 81 -8.71 -21.26 2.44
CA PRO A 81 -8.07 -20.31 1.53
C PRO A 81 -9.03 -19.32 0.87
N GLN A 82 -10.27 -19.74 0.64
CA GLN A 82 -11.35 -18.93 0.07
C GLN A 82 -11.68 -17.69 0.91
N ASN A 83 -11.28 -17.65 2.19
CA ASN A 83 -11.53 -16.53 3.09
C ASN A 83 -10.37 -15.51 3.13
N ALA A 84 -9.43 -15.54 2.19
CA ALA A 84 -8.22 -14.71 2.23
C ALA A 84 -8.45 -13.20 2.45
N PRO A 85 -9.43 -12.52 1.82
CA PRO A 85 -9.73 -11.11 2.11
C PRO A 85 -10.13 -10.86 3.57
N ALA A 86 -10.96 -11.72 4.14
CA ALA A 86 -11.37 -11.62 5.54
C ALA A 86 -10.18 -11.88 6.49
N LEU A 87 -9.28 -12.79 6.13
CA LEU A 87 -8.07 -13.06 6.89
C LEU A 87 -7.06 -11.92 6.81
N MET A 88 -6.97 -11.22 5.67
CA MET A 88 -6.20 -9.97 5.57
C MET A 88 -6.74 -8.89 6.50
N ASP A 89 -8.07 -8.76 6.59
CA ASP A 89 -8.71 -7.83 7.50
C ASP A 89 -8.52 -8.22 8.98
N ASP A 90 -8.60 -9.52 9.31
CA ASP A 90 -8.29 -10.00 10.68
C ASP A 90 -6.84 -9.69 11.02
N PHE A 91 -5.90 -9.99 10.11
CA PHE A 91 -4.47 -9.72 10.28
C PHE A 91 -4.20 -8.22 10.53
N LEU A 92 -4.64 -7.33 9.65
CA LEU A 92 -4.51 -5.87 9.85
C LEU A 92 -5.23 -5.42 11.12
N GLY A 93 -6.35 -6.06 11.44
CA GLY A 93 -7.16 -5.77 12.61
C GLY A 93 -6.53 -6.09 13.96
N ARG A 94 -5.39 -6.79 13.99
CA ARG A 94 -4.61 -7.07 15.19
C ARG A 94 -3.62 -5.95 15.53
N PHE A 95 -3.52 -4.93 14.69
CA PHE A 95 -2.59 -3.82 14.85
C PHE A 95 -3.32 -2.48 14.95
N THR A 96 -2.71 -1.55 15.66
CA THR A 96 -3.10 -0.14 15.68
C THR A 96 -1.87 0.76 15.66
N ARG A 97 -2.09 2.03 15.33
CA ARG A 97 -1.05 3.06 15.42
C ARG A 97 -0.95 3.60 16.86
N PRO A 98 0.26 3.84 17.40
CA PRO A 98 0.44 4.50 18.68
C PRO A 98 -0.18 5.90 18.67
N GLN A 99 -0.89 6.23 19.75
CA GLN A 99 -1.51 7.54 19.92
C GLN A 99 -0.44 8.65 20.09
N SER A 100 0.75 8.28 20.57
CA SER A 100 1.91 9.17 20.75
C SER A 100 2.42 9.82 19.46
N TYR A 101 2.07 9.30 18.27
CA TYR A 101 2.33 10.00 17.00
C TYR A 101 1.57 11.32 16.84
N LEU A 102 0.56 11.58 17.69
CA LEU A 102 -0.14 12.86 17.77
C LEU A 102 0.64 13.90 18.60
N ASN A 103 1.59 13.47 19.43
CA ASN A 103 2.27 14.34 20.41
C ASN A 103 3.70 14.75 20.00
N GLY A 104 4.06 14.57 18.73
CA GLY A 104 5.34 15.05 18.18
C GLY A 104 6.55 14.31 18.72
N PHE A 105 7.00 13.28 18.01
CA PHE A 105 8.32 12.72 18.26
C PHE A 105 9.35 13.65 17.63
N GLU A 106 10.18 14.31 18.45
CA GLU A 106 11.31 15.10 17.94
C GLU A 106 12.40 14.15 17.47
N GLU A 107 12.54 14.03 16.14
CA GLU A 107 13.68 13.32 15.54
C GLU A 107 14.94 14.17 15.72
N THR A 108 16.06 13.52 16.00
CA THR A 108 17.35 14.23 16.06
C THR A 108 17.73 14.77 14.69
N GLU A 109 18.56 15.80 14.63
CA GLU A 109 19.09 16.33 13.38
C GLU A 109 19.80 15.23 12.55
N TYR A 110 20.55 14.36 13.23
CA TYR A 110 21.20 13.21 12.60
C TYR A 110 20.21 12.24 11.95
N GLN A 111 19.14 11.88 12.65
CA GLN A 111 18.08 11.00 12.11
C GLN A 111 17.37 11.66 10.92
N THR A 112 17.10 12.96 11.02
CA THR A 112 16.48 13.75 9.94
C THR A 112 17.35 13.77 8.69
N LYS A 113 18.66 14.01 8.85
CA LYS A 113 19.63 14.02 7.77
C LYS A 113 19.75 12.65 7.10
N SER A 114 20.01 11.60 7.89
CA SER A 114 20.18 10.23 7.38
C SER A 114 18.95 9.77 6.58
N ARG A 115 17.74 10.02 7.08
CA ARG A 115 16.51 9.67 6.34
C ARG A 115 16.35 10.48 5.06
N THR A 116 16.70 11.76 5.10
CA THR A 116 16.63 12.62 3.92
C THR A 116 17.57 12.11 2.83
N GLU A 117 18.79 11.71 3.20
CA GLU A 117 19.76 11.07 2.31
C GLU A 117 19.22 9.74 1.74
N ASP A 118 18.69 8.86 2.60
CA ASP A 118 18.09 7.59 2.17
C ASP A 118 16.94 7.78 1.18
N TYR A 119 16.09 8.78 1.41
CA TYR A 119 14.98 9.09 0.52
C TYR A 119 15.43 9.68 -0.82
N ILE A 120 16.44 10.56 -0.79
CA ILE A 120 17.07 11.11 -2.00
C ILE A 120 17.66 9.98 -2.83
N MET A 121 18.41 9.07 -2.20
CA MET A 121 18.99 7.91 -2.87
C MET A 121 17.92 6.97 -3.44
N PHE A 122 16.84 6.73 -2.68
CA PHE A 122 15.68 6.02 -3.21
C PHE A 122 15.12 6.70 -4.46
N CYS A 123 14.95 8.02 -4.44
CA CYS A 123 14.43 8.77 -5.60
C CYS A 123 15.37 8.68 -6.81
N ILE A 124 16.69 8.81 -6.61
CA ILE A 124 17.70 8.70 -7.67
C ILE A 124 17.67 7.30 -8.29
N ASN A 125 17.68 6.26 -7.47
CA ASN A 125 17.63 4.85 -7.91
C ASN A 125 16.35 4.51 -8.69
N HIS A 126 15.31 5.32 -8.56
CA HIS A 126 14.03 5.17 -9.28
C HIS A 126 13.81 6.25 -10.35
N TYR A 127 14.87 6.95 -10.79
CA TYR A 127 14.83 8.00 -11.82
C TYR A 127 13.82 9.14 -11.51
N ARG A 128 13.67 9.47 -10.23
CA ARG A 128 12.79 10.55 -9.72
C ARG A 128 13.60 11.79 -9.36
N PHE A 129 14.49 12.23 -10.26
CA PHE A 129 15.44 13.32 -9.99
C PHE A 129 14.76 14.63 -9.58
N GLY A 130 13.64 14.98 -10.20
CA GLY A 130 12.88 16.17 -9.80
C GLY A 130 12.39 16.12 -8.35
N LEU A 131 12.00 14.95 -7.87
CA LEU A 131 11.58 14.77 -6.48
C LEU A 131 12.77 14.82 -5.52
N ALA A 132 13.89 14.20 -5.90
CA ALA A 132 15.15 14.30 -5.16
C ALA A 132 15.59 15.76 -4.99
N GLN A 133 15.61 16.53 -6.09
CA GLN A 133 15.96 17.94 -6.08
C GLN A 133 15.05 18.75 -5.15
N SER A 134 13.73 18.60 -5.25
CA SER A 134 12.82 19.30 -4.34
C SER A 134 13.04 18.95 -2.87
N HIS A 135 13.39 17.71 -2.55
CA HIS A 135 13.70 17.33 -1.17
C HIS A 135 15.02 17.94 -0.67
N ILE A 136 16.05 18.02 -1.53
CA ILE A 136 17.32 18.71 -1.21
C ILE A 136 17.06 20.20 -0.93
N GLU A 137 16.30 20.86 -1.80
CA GLU A 137 15.97 22.29 -1.66
C GLU A 137 15.25 22.58 -0.33
N ARG A 138 14.25 21.77 0.02
CA ARG A 138 13.51 21.92 1.29
C ARG A 138 14.38 21.67 2.52
N TYR A 139 15.21 20.64 2.49
CA TYR A 139 16.13 20.33 3.59
C TYR A 139 17.12 21.48 3.81
N ASN A 140 17.72 22.00 2.74
CA ASN A 140 18.66 23.12 2.81
C ASN A 140 17.98 24.43 3.24
N ALA A 141 16.70 24.62 2.93
CA ALA A 141 15.90 25.74 3.41
C ALA A 141 15.49 25.63 4.89
N GLY A 142 15.80 24.50 5.56
CA GLY A 142 15.42 24.27 6.95
C GLY A 142 13.91 24.06 7.15
N GLU A 143 13.18 23.70 6.09
CA GLU A 143 11.73 23.46 6.18
C GLU A 143 11.46 22.27 7.09
N LYS A 144 10.79 22.52 8.22
CA LYS A 144 10.33 21.48 9.13
C LYS A 144 8.90 21.09 8.80
N GLN A 145 8.60 19.79 8.95
CA GLN A 145 7.23 19.31 8.82
C GLN A 145 6.39 19.83 9.98
N VAL A 146 5.31 20.55 9.67
CA VAL A 146 4.35 21.03 10.68
C VAL A 146 3.52 19.85 11.18
N ILE A 147 3.49 19.66 12.50
CA ILE A 147 2.64 18.67 13.17
C ILE A 147 1.40 19.41 13.68
N LEU A 148 0.22 19.00 13.20
CA LEU A 148 -1.05 19.58 13.62
C LEU A 148 -1.54 18.94 14.92
N THR A 149 -2.19 19.73 15.77
CA THR A 149 -2.90 19.19 16.94
C THR A 149 -4.18 18.45 16.52
N PRO A 150 -4.75 17.59 17.38
CA PRO A 150 -6.03 16.94 17.12
C PRO A 150 -7.16 17.93 16.79
N GLU A 151 -7.22 19.06 17.50
CA GLU A 151 -8.24 20.10 17.31
C GLU A 151 -8.09 20.77 15.95
N GLN A 152 -6.85 21.14 15.55
CA GLN A 152 -6.57 21.70 14.24
C GLN A 152 -6.92 20.70 13.12
N THR A 153 -6.67 19.41 13.34
CA THR A 153 -7.03 18.36 12.40
C THR A 153 -8.56 18.28 12.25
N GLN A 154 -9.30 18.31 13.36
CA GLN A 154 -10.76 18.27 13.37
C GLN A 154 -11.39 19.48 12.67
N GLU A 155 -10.86 20.69 12.90
CA GLU A 155 -11.30 21.90 12.20
C GLU A 155 -11.10 21.79 10.68
N LEU A 156 -9.95 21.27 10.25
CA LEU A 156 -9.65 21.04 8.84
C LEU A 156 -10.54 19.94 8.24
N ASP A 157 -10.87 18.90 8.99
CA ASP A 157 -11.79 17.85 8.55
C ASP A 157 -13.17 18.45 8.28
N VAL A 158 -13.72 19.24 9.21
CA VAL A 158 -14.99 19.94 8.99
C VAL A 158 -14.89 20.84 7.77
N LYS A 159 -13.85 21.67 7.63
CA LYS A 159 -13.70 22.57 6.47
C LYS A 159 -13.63 21.83 5.12
N ASN A 160 -12.92 20.70 5.06
CA ASN A 160 -12.64 20.00 3.80
C ASN A 160 -13.72 18.98 3.40
N PHE A 161 -14.41 18.38 4.38
CA PHE A 161 -15.42 17.35 4.12
C PHE A 161 -16.86 17.86 4.18
N SER A 162 -17.12 19.06 4.73
CA SER A 162 -18.47 19.66 4.75
C SER A 162 -18.84 20.40 3.45
N GLN A 163 -17.88 20.62 2.55
CA GLN A 163 -18.17 21.34 1.30
C GLN A 163 -18.85 20.40 0.31
N THR A 164 -20.17 20.58 0.16
CA THR A 164 -21.02 19.91 -0.84
C THR A 164 -20.37 19.97 -2.22
N LYS A 165 -20.08 18.79 -2.80
CA LYS A 165 -19.59 18.68 -4.18
C LYS A 165 -20.61 19.35 -5.11
N PRO A 166 -20.20 20.26 -6.02
CA PRO A 166 -21.13 20.85 -6.98
C PRO A 166 -21.78 19.74 -7.83
N ALA A 167 -23.10 19.69 -7.80
CA ALA A 167 -23.90 18.77 -8.59
C ALA A 167 -23.90 19.20 -10.06
N VAL A 168 -22.88 18.79 -10.81
CA VAL A 168 -22.96 18.71 -12.27
C VAL A 168 -23.81 17.48 -12.62
N THR A 169 -24.70 17.54 -13.59
CA THR A 169 -25.40 16.34 -14.08
C THR A 169 -24.67 15.89 -15.34
N ILE A 170 -24.06 14.70 -15.32
CA ILE A 170 -23.44 14.12 -16.52
C ILE A 170 -24.34 12.99 -16.97
N HIS A 171 -24.85 13.07 -18.19
CA HIS A 171 -25.50 11.93 -18.84
C HIS A 171 -24.44 10.88 -19.16
N VAL A 172 -24.31 9.88 -18.29
CA VAL A 172 -23.61 8.63 -18.62
C VAL A 172 -24.57 7.84 -19.51
N PRO A 173 -24.24 7.56 -20.78
CA PRO A 173 -25.07 6.68 -21.60
C PRO A 173 -25.24 5.36 -20.86
N ALA A 174 -26.48 4.87 -20.78
CA ALA A 174 -26.78 3.58 -20.17
C ALA A 174 -25.86 2.52 -20.80
N ARG A 175 -25.25 1.65 -19.98
CA ARG A 175 -24.50 0.50 -20.49
C ARG A 175 -25.40 -0.26 -21.43
N GLY A 176 -25.14 -0.20 -22.73
CA GLY A 176 -25.79 -1.08 -23.70
C GLY A 176 -25.50 -2.52 -23.27
N GLU A 177 -26.54 -3.34 -23.23
CA GLU A 177 -26.50 -4.74 -22.78
C GLU A 177 -25.52 -5.60 -23.60
N ASP A 178 -24.99 -5.11 -24.72
CA ASP A 178 -24.09 -5.84 -25.63
C ASP A 178 -22.59 -5.59 -25.44
N THR A 179 -22.16 -4.98 -24.33
CA THR A 179 -20.71 -4.80 -24.11
C THR A 179 -20.11 -6.13 -23.61
N VAL A 180 -19.65 -6.95 -24.56
CA VAL A 180 -18.95 -8.23 -24.36
C VAL A 180 -18.07 -8.18 -23.12
N VAL A 181 -18.52 -8.89 -22.08
CA VAL A 181 -17.83 -9.07 -20.82
C VAL A 181 -16.66 -10.05 -21.03
N GLN A 182 -15.52 -9.70 -20.43
CA GLN A 182 -14.34 -10.54 -20.11
C GLN A 182 -13.31 -10.83 -21.22
N SER A 183 -12.25 -10.01 -21.22
CA SER A 183 -10.93 -10.60 -20.96
C SER A 183 -10.73 -10.53 -19.46
N GLN A 184 -10.82 -11.67 -18.76
CA GLN A 184 -10.39 -11.73 -17.36
C GLN A 184 -8.95 -11.21 -17.31
N ALA A 185 -8.70 -10.15 -16.55
CA ALA A 185 -7.34 -9.69 -16.35
C ALA A 185 -6.55 -10.86 -15.71
N PRO A 186 -5.30 -11.10 -16.13
CA PRO A 186 -4.53 -12.21 -15.59
C PRO A 186 -4.43 -12.07 -14.07
N LEU A 187 -4.53 -13.15 -13.32
CA LEU A 187 -4.37 -13.10 -11.86
C LEU A 187 -2.95 -12.65 -11.48
N PHE A 188 -2.81 -12.03 -10.31
CA PHE A 188 -1.51 -11.71 -9.72
C PHE A 188 -0.77 -12.99 -9.35
N LYS A 189 0.49 -13.09 -9.73
CA LYS A 189 1.41 -14.15 -9.29
C LYS A 189 2.06 -13.80 -7.95
N ILE A 190 2.57 -14.80 -7.24
CA ILE A 190 3.22 -14.57 -5.95
C ILE A 190 4.50 -13.73 -6.11
N GLU A 191 5.24 -13.95 -7.18
CA GLU A 191 6.47 -13.21 -7.51
C GLU A 191 6.18 -11.72 -7.78
N GLU A 192 5.01 -11.39 -8.34
CA GLU A 192 4.59 -10.01 -8.55
C GLU A 192 4.38 -9.27 -7.21
N VAL A 193 3.81 -9.97 -6.23
CA VAL A 193 3.57 -9.45 -4.87
C VAL A 193 4.89 -9.29 -4.13
N GLU A 194 5.75 -10.33 -4.14
CA GLU A 194 7.08 -10.29 -3.51
C GLU A 194 7.92 -9.14 -4.08
N THR A 195 7.99 -9.02 -5.42
CA THR A 195 8.70 -7.94 -6.10
C THR A 195 8.14 -6.57 -5.70
N GLN A 196 6.81 -6.43 -5.62
CA GLN A 196 6.20 -5.16 -5.26
C GLN A 196 6.54 -4.75 -3.82
N ILE A 197 6.51 -5.69 -2.86
CA ILE A 197 6.86 -5.44 -1.46
C ILE A 197 8.32 -4.99 -1.34
N GLN A 198 9.23 -5.65 -2.05
CA GLN A 198 10.66 -5.32 -2.02
C GLN A 198 10.94 -3.91 -2.54
N GLN A 199 10.22 -3.47 -3.58
CA GLN A 199 10.37 -2.15 -4.21
C GLN A 199 9.76 -0.99 -3.41
N MET A 200 8.97 -1.26 -2.37
CA MET A 200 8.34 -0.21 -1.57
C MET A 200 9.37 0.54 -0.70
N TYR A 201 9.26 1.87 -0.61
CA TYR A 201 10.09 2.66 0.30
C TYR A 201 9.66 2.42 1.74
N GLU A 202 10.61 2.22 2.65
CA GLU A 202 10.33 1.65 3.98
C GLU A 202 9.66 2.65 4.93
N TYR A 203 10.12 3.91 4.89
CA TYR A 203 9.74 4.93 5.85
C TYR A 203 8.55 5.79 5.41
N THR A 204 7.61 5.21 4.66
CA THR A 204 6.36 5.90 4.34
C THR A 204 5.41 5.89 5.53
N SER A 205 4.52 6.89 5.58
CA SER A 205 3.40 6.91 6.51
C SER A 205 2.55 5.64 6.40
N ALA A 206 2.26 4.99 7.53
CA ALA A 206 1.35 3.84 7.61
C ALA A 206 -0.12 4.29 7.59
N GLY A 207 -1.03 3.37 7.23
CA GLY A 207 -2.49 3.57 7.27
C GLY A 207 -3.06 3.61 8.69
N GLU A 208 -4.33 3.23 8.83
CA GLU A 208 -5.07 3.26 10.10
C GLU A 208 -4.55 2.20 11.09
N SER A 209 -4.20 1.02 10.58
CA SER A 209 -3.69 -0.10 11.39
C SER A 209 -2.29 0.13 11.97
N GLY A 210 -1.55 1.15 11.50
CA GLY A 210 -0.13 1.31 11.80
C GLY A 210 0.80 0.34 11.04
N PHE A 211 0.26 -0.64 10.30
CA PHE A 211 1.02 -1.61 9.52
C PHE A 211 1.61 -0.98 8.24
N GLY A 212 2.77 -0.33 8.40
CA GLY A 212 3.53 0.32 7.33
C GLY A 212 4.39 -0.60 6.45
N ASN A 213 5.09 0.00 5.48
CA ASN A 213 5.91 -0.72 4.49
C ASN A 213 7.07 -1.50 5.11
N LEU A 214 7.69 -0.95 6.16
CA LEU A 214 8.76 -1.63 6.89
C LEU A 214 8.27 -2.95 7.54
N HIS A 215 7.08 -2.92 8.16
CA HIS A 215 6.44 -4.12 8.72
C HIS A 215 6.08 -5.14 7.64
N LEU A 216 5.55 -4.69 6.50
CA LEU A 216 5.24 -5.57 5.37
C LEU A 216 6.50 -6.24 4.81
N LYS A 217 7.61 -5.49 4.69
CA LYS A 217 8.91 -6.05 4.29
C LYS A 217 9.49 -7.00 5.32
N TYR A 218 9.28 -6.74 6.61
CA TYR A 218 9.65 -7.67 7.66
C TYR A 218 8.87 -8.98 7.53
N ALA A 219 7.53 -8.89 7.43
CA ALA A 219 6.66 -10.05 7.26
C ALA A 219 7.07 -10.88 6.03
N HIS A 220 7.35 -10.23 4.90
CA HIS A 220 7.83 -10.90 3.69
C HIS A 220 9.19 -11.61 3.87
N ARG A 221 10.12 -11.04 4.63
CA ARG A 221 11.47 -11.63 4.82
C ARG A 221 11.50 -12.76 5.85
N THR A 222 10.62 -12.69 6.85
CA THR A 222 10.76 -13.49 8.08
C THR A 222 9.61 -14.46 8.32
N CYS A 223 8.40 -14.14 7.87
CA CYS A 223 7.24 -15.02 8.04
C CYS A 223 7.20 -16.08 6.93
N ASP A 224 6.38 -17.11 7.15
CA ASP A 224 6.17 -18.17 6.16
C ASP A 224 5.65 -17.59 4.83
N ARG A 225 6.13 -18.13 3.71
CA ARG A 225 5.72 -17.74 2.36
C ARG A 225 4.21 -17.89 2.13
N LEU A 226 3.54 -18.76 2.89
CA LEU A 226 2.08 -18.89 2.92
C LEU A 226 1.36 -17.58 3.27
N LEU A 227 1.99 -16.68 4.05
CA LEU A 227 1.42 -15.35 4.32
C LEU A 227 1.33 -14.53 3.02
N ILE A 228 2.37 -14.56 2.20
CA ILE A 228 2.38 -13.85 0.91
C ILE A 228 1.43 -14.52 -0.09
N GLN A 229 1.32 -15.85 -0.05
CA GLN A 229 0.32 -16.58 -0.83
C GLN A 229 -1.12 -16.18 -0.43
N MET A 230 -1.40 -16.01 0.86
CA MET A 230 -2.67 -15.49 1.34
C MET A 230 -2.93 -14.08 0.81
N PHE A 231 -1.94 -13.16 0.88
CA PHE A 231 -2.09 -11.81 0.31
C PHE A 231 -2.39 -11.85 -1.19
N LYS A 232 -1.64 -12.66 -1.96
CA LYS A 232 -1.89 -12.89 -3.38
C LYS A 232 -3.31 -13.38 -3.64
N GLN A 233 -3.80 -14.33 -2.85
CA GLN A 233 -5.14 -14.86 -3.03
C GLN A 233 -6.21 -13.82 -2.68
N GLY A 234 -6.02 -13.07 -1.59
CA GLY A 234 -6.90 -11.97 -1.22
C GLY A 234 -6.95 -10.88 -2.29
N PHE A 235 -5.81 -10.46 -2.84
CA PHE A 235 -5.78 -9.49 -3.94
C PHE A 235 -6.50 -9.98 -5.20
N ASN A 236 -6.39 -11.26 -5.55
CA ASN A 236 -7.11 -11.82 -6.70
C ASN A 236 -8.62 -11.86 -6.48
N GLN A 237 -9.06 -12.29 -5.30
CA GLN A 237 -10.49 -12.30 -4.96
C GLN A 237 -11.06 -10.89 -4.89
N ILE A 238 -10.27 -9.93 -4.38
CA ILE A 238 -10.62 -8.51 -4.41
C ILE A 238 -10.66 -8.00 -5.86
N HIS A 239 -9.76 -8.45 -6.71
CA HIS A 239 -9.75 -8.01 -8.11
C HIS A 239 -10.98 -8.49 -8.90
N GLU A 240 -11.53 -9.64 -8.52
CA GLU A 240 -12.69 -10.27 -9.18
C GLU A 240 -14.05 -9.86 -8.57
N ALA A 241 -14.04 -9.28 -7.36
CA ALA A 241 -15.26 -8.98 -6.63
C ALA A 241 -15.93 -7.67 -7.10
N VAL A 242 -17.24 -7.78 -7.36
CA VAL A 242 -18.08 -6.68 -7.87
C VAL A 242 -18.39 -5.62 -6.79
N THR A 243 -18.33 -5.98 -5.51
CA THR A 243 -18.65 -5.10 -4.36
C THR A 243 -17.73 -5.40 -3.18
N ILE A 244 -16.86 -4.45 -2.82
CA ILE A 244 -15.84 -4.65 -1.76
C ILE A 244 -15.87 -3.53 -0.71
N LYS A 245 -16.58 -2.44 -0.99
CA LYS A 245 -16.23 -1.13 -0.44
C LYS A 245 -16.47 -0.89 1.04
N ASP A 246 -17.50 -1.49 1.64
CA ASP A 246 -18.04 -0.84 2.86
C ASP A 246 -17.65 -1.50 4.19
N LYS A 247 -16.86 -2.59 4.19
CA LYS A 247 -16.57 -3.33 5.45
C LYS A 247 -15.13 -3.75 5.68
N SER A 248 -14.24 -3.58 4.70
CA SER A 248 -12.88 -4.10 4.81
C SER A 248 -11.94 -3.09 5.48
N LYS A 249 -11.15 -3.56 6.47
CA LYS A 249 -10.11 -2.75 7.13
C LYS A 249 -9.02 -2.36 6.14
N LEU A 250 -8.77 -3.17 5.11
CA LEU A 250 -7.84 -2.86 4.02
C LEU A 250 -8.12 -1.52 3.34
N TYR A 251 -9.39 -1.14 3.18
CA TYR A 251 -9.81 0.10 2.50
C TYR A 251 -9.94 1.30 3.45
N LYS A 252 -9.68 1.11 4.75
CA LYS A 252 -9.57 2.24 5.66
C LYS A 252 -8.35 3.07 5.29
N SER A 253 -8.55 4.37 5.25
CA SER A 253 -7.48 5.35 5.08
C SER A 253 -7.62 6.42 6.14
N ARG A 254 -6.48 7.01 6.51
CA ARG A 254 -6.45 8.16 7.41
C ARG A 254 -6.09 9.41 6.64
N VAL A 255 -6.62 10.55 7.05
CA VAL A 255 -6.30 11.83 6.44
C VAL A 255 -5.09 12.43 7.15
N VAL A 256 -4.13 12.91 6.37
CA VAL A 256 -2.99 13.70 6.82
C VAL A 256 -3.00 15.02 6.08
N TYR A 257 -2.81 16.11 6.81
CA TYR A 257 -2.73 17.44 6.23
C TYR A 257 -1.29 17.80 5.96
N ILE A 258 -0.97 18.07 4.69
CA ILE A 258 0.35 18.54 4.26
C ILE A 258 0.25 20.04 3.99
N ASP A 259 1.08 20.81 4.66
CA ASP A 259 1.20 22.25 4.45
C ASP A 259 1.59 22.57 2.99
N LYS A 260 0.90 23.55 2.36
CA LYS A 260 1.23 24.04 1.01
C LYS A 260 2.21 25.22 1.00
N HIS A 261 2.65 25.69 2.16
CA HIS A 261 3.50 26.87 2.37
C HIS A 261 2.93 28.14 1.71
N LYS A 262 1.60 28.25 1.71
CA LYS A 262 0.84 29.36 1.15
C LYS A 262 -0.35 29.67 2.02
N LEU A 263 -0.80 30.92 1.97
CA LEU A 263 -2.06 31.32 2.58
C LEU A 263 -3.23 31.02 1.64
N ASP A 264 -4.37 30.66 2.21
CA ASP A 264 -5.64 30.51 1.52
C ASP A 264 -6.28 31.88 1.23
N SER A 265 -7.48 31.86 0.63
CA SER A 265 -8.22 33.09 0.30
C SER A 265 -8.57 33.95 1.50
N ASP A 266 -8.57 33.36 2.70
CA ASP A 266 -8.95 34.01 3.95
C ASP A 266 -7.71 34.46 4.74
N GLY A 267 -6.51 34.38 4.14
CA GLY A 267 -5.24 34.74 4.76
C GLY A 267 -4.75 33.73 5.81
N LYS A 268 -5.30 32.51 5.84
CA LYS A 268 -4.91 31.44 6.77
C LYS A 268 -4.00 30.42 6.11
N GLN A 269 -3.23 29.65 6.88
CA GLN A 269 -2.38 28.60 6.31
C GLN A 269 -3.20 27.58 5.50
N ASP A 270 -2.80 27.32 4.24
CA ASP A 270 -3.48 26.37 3.36
C ASP A 270 -2.86 24.97 3.48
N TYR A 271 -3.73 23.98 3.71
CA TYR A 271 -3.36 22.58 3.84
C TYR A 271 -3.92 21.74 2.68
N ARG A 272 -3.22 20.66 2.38
CA ARG A 272 -3.65 19.63 1.43
C ARG A 272 -4.00 18.36 2.21
N PRO A 273 -5.27 17.91 2.19
CA PRO A 273 -5.60 16.59 2.71
C PRO A 273 -4.98 15.51 1.81
N VAL A 274 -4.32 14.54 2.43
CA VAL A 274 -3.75 13.35 1.79
C VAL A 274 -4.29 12.13 2.52
N GLN A 275 -4.94 11.24 1.78
CA GLN A 275 -5.36 9.95 2.31
C GLN A 275 -4.18 8.98 2.30
N VAL A 276 -3.83 8.49 3.48
CA VAL A 276 -2.82 7.46 3.67
C VAL A 276 -3.54 6.14 3.86
N GLN A 277 -3.39 5.26 2.88
CA GLN A 277 -3.96 3.91 2.85
C GLN A 277 -3.03 2.88 3.50
N GLU A 278 -3.55 1.68 3.74
CA GLU A 278 -2.76 0.54 4.25
C GLU A 278 -1.61 0.14 3.31
N ALA A 279 -0.52 -0.40 3.86
CA ALA A 279 0.63 -0.86 3.06
C ALA A 279 0.23 -1.98 2.10
N LEU A 280 -0.64 -2.90 2.53
CA LEU A 280 -1.18 -3.96 1.67
C LEU A 280 -2.00 -3.39 0.50
N LEU A 281 -2.84 -2.38 0.75
CA LEU A 281 -3.59 -1.73 -0.33
C LEU A 281 -2.67 -0.96 -1.27
N SER A 282 -1.60 -0.34 -0.74
CA SER A 282 -0.57 0.31 -1.56
C SER A 282 0.17 -0.68 -2.47
N CYS A 283 0.46 -1.87 -1.97
CA CYS A 283 1.03 -2.96 -2.76
C CYS A 283 0.08 -3.34 -3.91
N TYR A 284 -1.19 -3.61 -3.59
CA TYR A 284 -2.23 -3.93 -4.57
C TYR A 284 -2.39 -2.84 -5.65
N HIS A 285 -2.58 -1.59 -5.24
CA HIS A 285 -2.71 -0.45 -6.16
C HIS A 285 -1.47 -0.24 -7.03
N SER A 286 -0.28 -0.53 -6.51
CA SER A 286 0.96 -0.43 -7.30
C SER A 286 1.05 -1.51 -8.38
N MET A 287 0.63 -2.75 -8.07
CA MET A 287 0.54 -3.82 -9.06
C MET A 287 -0.51 -3.51 -10.13
N LEU A 288 -1.69 -3.02 -9.73
CA LEU A 288 -2.73 -2.57 -10.65
C LEU A 288 -2.21 -1.45 -11.55
N LYS A 289 -1.63 -0.40 -10.97
CA LYS A 289 -1.07 0.73 -11.72
C LYS A 289 -0.09 0.25 -12.79
N ARG A 290 0.82 -0.67 -12.47
CA ARG A 290 1.78 -1.21 -13.46
C ARG A 290 1.08 -1.87 -14.65
N ARG A 291 0.00 -2.61 -14.41
CA ARG A 291 -0.79 -3.27 -15.45
C ARG A 291 -1.66 -2.30 -16.25
N LEU A 292 -2.10 -1.19 -15.64
CA LEU A 292 -2.95 -0.18 -16.29
C LEU A 292 -2.16 0.81 -17.11
N VAL A 293 -1.05 1.32 -16.57
CA VAL A 293 -0.24 2.35 -17.25
C VAL A 293 0.31 1.85 -18.58
N SER A 294 0.61 0.56 -18.72
CA SER A 294 1.06 -0.01 -19.99
C SER A 294 -0.04 -0.08 -21.06
N LYS A 295 -1.31 0.06 -20.67
CA LYS A 295 -2.47 -0.07 -21.57
C LYS A 295 -3.15 1.27 -21.87
N ILE A 296 -2.96 2.27 -21.01
CA ILE A 296 -3.53 3.61 -21.16
C ILE A 296 -2.67 4.43 -22.11
N LYS A 297 -3.29 5.04 -23.13
CA LYS A 297 -2.59 5.97 -24.04
C LYS A 297 -2.45 7.33 -23.35
N ILE A 298 -1.23 7.65 -22.92
CA ILE A 298 -0.91 8.95 -22.31
C ILE A 298 -0.41 9.91 -23.40
N ASN A 299 -0.86 11.17 -23.35
CA ASN A 299 -0.40 12.21 -24.27
C ASN A 299 1.12 12.45 -24.14
N GLN A 300 1.82 12.67 -25.25
CA GLN A 300 3.27 12.89 -25.29
C GLN A 300 3.75 14.16 -24.55
N ASN A 301 2.84 15.09 -24.25
CA ASN A 301 3.07 16.30 -23.47
C ASN A 301 2.44 16.21 -22.07
N GLN A 302 2.07 15.01 -21.62
CA GLN A 302 1.82 14.73 -20.23
C GLN A 302 3.15 14.38 -19.56
N PHE A 303 3.48 15.10 -18.49
CA PHE A 303 4.70 14.83 -17.71
C PHE A 303 4.43 14.44 -16.25
N ALA A 304 3.19 14.45 -15.77
CA ALA A 304 2.92 14.07 -14.39
C ALA A 304 3.05 12.54 -14.20
N ILE A 305 3.60 12.10 -13.08
CA ILE A 305 3.71 10.67 -12.72
C ILE A 305 4.69 9.88 -13.64
N THR A 306 5.38 10.55 -14.57
CA THR A 306 6.47 9.96 -15.35
C THR A 306 7.83 10.17 -14.66
N PRO A 307 8.80 9.26 -14.83
CA PRO A 307 10.18 9.49 -14.40
C PRO A 307 10.71 10.80 -14.97
N SER A 308 11.37 11.61 -14.13
CA SER A 308 11.90 12.93 -14.51
C SER A 308 10.90 13.93 -15.11
N GLY A 309 9.59 13.68 -14.99
CA GLY A 309 8.57 14.45 -15.69
C GLY A 309 8.61 15.96 -15.43
N MET A 310 8.89 16.37 -14.18
CA MET A 310 9.03 17.80 -13.85
C MET A 310 10.16 18.49 -14.63
N LEU A 311 11.31 17.84 -14.76
CA LEU A 311 12.46 18.40 -15.50
C LEU A 311 12.16 18.47 -17.00
N LEU A 312 11.56 17.41 -17.55
CA LEU A 312 11.13 17.37 -18.95
C LEU A 312 10.11 18.46 -19.28
N ALA A 313 9.13 18.67 -18.39
CA ALA A 313 8.13 19.72 -18.54
C ALA A 313 8.76 21.11 -18.57
N LYS A 314 9.68 21.40 -17.62
CA LYS A 314 10.41 22.67 -17.57
C LYS A 314 11.26 22.89 -18.82
N HIS A 315 11.97 21.86 -19.28
CA HIS A 315 12.80 21.96 -20.48
C HIS A 315 11.97 22.22 -21.74
N LYS A 316 10.88 21.46 -21.96
CA LYS A 316 9.99 21.71 -23.12
C LYS A 316 9.35 23.10 -23.08
N LEU A 317 8.98 23.58 -21.89
CA LEU A 317 8.44 24.93 -21.72
C LEU A 317 9.48 26.00 -22.09
N ALA A 318 10.74 25.83 -21.66
CA ALA A 318 11.82 26.75 -21.99
C ALA A 318 12.04 26.85 -23.51
N LEU A 319 12.14 25.71 -24.20
CA LEU A 319 12.29 25.67 -25.66
C LEU A 319 11.11 26.33 -26.40
N ALA A 320 9.88 26.13 -25.91
CA ALA A 320 8.69 26.75 -26.47
C ALA A 320 8.72 28.28 -26.35
N ILE A 321 9.16 28.79 -25.20
CA ILE A 321 9.31 30.24 -24.94
C ILE A 321 10.42 30.83 -25.81
N GLU A 322 11.57 30.15 -25.91
CA GLU A 322 12.66 30.54 -26.82
C GLU A 322 12.21 30.60 -28.28
N GLY A 323 11.28 29.72 -28.67
CA GLY A 323 10.62 29.74 -29.99
C GLY A 323 9.55 30.84 -30.16
N GLY A 324 9.38 31.75 -29.20
CA GLY A 324 8.45 32.88 -29.28
C GLY A 324 7.02 32.60 -28.78
N LEU A 325 6.77 31.46 -28.14
CA LEU A 325 5.45 31.15 -27.58
C LEU A 325 5.27 31.78 -26.19
N VAL A 326 4.01 32.11 -25.85
CA VAL A 326 3.64 32.65 -24.54
C VAL A 326 3.08 31.54 -23.66
N ALA A 327 3.58 31.46 -22.41
CA ALA A 327 3.11 30.50 -21.43
C ALA A 327 1.81 30.98 -20.75
N ILE A 328 0.74 30.19 -20.89
CA ILE A 328 -0.51 30.42 -20.15
C ILE A 328 -0.60 29.40 -19.02
N LYS A 329 -0.80 29.89 -17.79
CA LYS A 329 -0.90 29.04 -16.60
C LYS A 329 -2.35 28.72 -16.28
N PHE A 330 -2.67 27.43 -16.28
CA PHE A 330 -3.96 26.90 -15.81
C PHE A 330 -3.74 26.02 -14.58
N ASP A 331 -4.65 26.08 -13.61
CA ASP A 331 -4.63 25.22 -12.42
C ASP A 331 -6.04 24.76 -12.06
N VAL A 332 -6.20 23.47 -11.76
CA VAL A 332 -7.48 22.87 -11.39
C VAL A 332 -7.52 22.72 -9.87
N LYS A 333 -8.33 23.57 -9.22
CA LYS A 333 -8.52 23.50 -7.77
C LYS A 333 -9.07 22.12 -7.38
N ARG A 334 -8.42 21.49 -6.40
CA ARG A 334 -8.83 20.19 -5.81
C ARG A 334 -9.07 19.09 -6.85
N ALA A 335 -8.19 18.96 -7.85
CA ALA A 335 -8.32 17.99 -8.93
C ALA A 335 -8.70 16.57 -8.47
N PHE A 336 -8.08 16.03 -7.41
CA PHE A 336 -8.41 14.69 -6.91
C PHE A 336 -9.79 14.57 -6.25
N SER A 337 -10.33 15.67 -5.72
CA SER A 337 -11.64 15.71 -5.07
C SER A 337 -12.78 16.06 -6.03
N SER A 338 -12.46 16.68 -7.17
CA SER A 338 -13.43 17.15 -8.16
C SER A 338 -13.66 16.17 -9.31
N VAL A 339 -12.75 15.22 -9.53
CA VAL A 339 -12.93 14.19 -10.56
C VAL A 339 -14.03 13.21 -10.15
N ARG A 340 -14.94 12.98 -11.09
CA ARG A 340 -16.05 12.04 -10.94
C ARG A 340 -15.63 10.64 -11.32
N HIS A 341 -16.04 9.68 -10.49
CA HIS A 341 -15.68 8.28 -10.68
C HIS A 341 -16.26 7.72 -11.99
N GLU A 342 -17.47 8.15 -12.35
CA GLU A 342 -18.17 7.73 -13.58
C GLU A 342 -17.41 8.20 -14.84
N LEU A 343 -16.74 9.36 -14.77
CA LEU A 343 -15.93 9.87 -15.88
C LEU A 343 -14.66 9.03 -16.04
N ILE A 344 -14.02 8.64 -14.93
CA ILE A 344 -12.85 7.74 -14.96
C ILE A 344 -13.25 6.40 -15.57
N GLU A 345 -14.39 5.83 -15.15
CA GLU A 345 -14.93 4.59 -15.72
C GLU A 345 -15.15 4.68 -17.23
N LYS A 346 -15.86 5.72 -17.67
CA LYS A 346 -16.13 5.94 -19.09
C LYS A 346 -14.83 6.05 -19.90
N MET A 347 -13.87 6.84 -19.43
CA MET A 347 -12.58 7.01 -20.12
C MET A 347 -11.78 5.72 -20.21
N LEU A 348 -11.83 4.85 -19.19
CA LEU A 348 -11.16 3.57 -19.21
C LEU A 348 -11.84 2.61 -20.20
N ILE A 349 -13.17 2.57 -20.23
CA ILE A 349 -13.95 1.78 -21.20
C ILE A 349 -13.63 2.23 -22.64
N GLU A 350 -13.61 3.54 -22.90
CA GLU A 350 -13.25 4.11 -24.21
C GLU A 350 -11.82 3.72 -24.66
N GLN A 351 -10.91 3.49 -23.71
CA GLN A 351 -9.55 3.00 -23.97
C GLN A 351 -9.46 1.46 -24.03
N GLY A 352 -10.59 0.76 -24.14
CA GLY A 352 -10.67 -0.70 -24.17
C GLY A 352 -10.26 -1.35 -22.84
N GLN A 353 -10.23 -0.59 -21.75
CA GLN A 353 -9.92 -1.10 -20.41
C GLN A 353 -11.21 -1.42 -19.68
N VAL A 354 -11.56 -2.71 -19.66
CA VAL A 354 -12.60 -3.22 -18.76
C VAL A 354 -11.93 -3.58 -17.45
N ILE A 355 -11.90 -2.63 -16.53
CA ILE A 355 -11.41 -2.85 -15.18
C ILE A 355 -12.62 -2.78 -14.26
N GLN A 356 -12.76 -3.75 -13.36
CA GLN A 356 -13.70 -3.59 -12.24
C GLN A 356 -13.18 -2.47 -11.33
N ILE A 357 -13.64 -1.25 -11.59
CA ILE A 357 -13.23 -0.05 -10.83
C ILE A 357 -13.72 -0.12 -9.38
N SER A 358 -14.73 -0.96 -9.10
CA SER A 358 -15.19 -1.29 -7.74
C SER A 358 -14.06 -1.78 -6.83
N ALA A 359 -12.98 -2.34 -7.38
CA ALA A 359 -11.80 -2.77 -6.62
C ALA A 359 -10.72 -1.68 -6.45
N ILE A 360 -10.79 -0.57 -7.21
CA ILE A 360 -9.79 0.51 -7.27
C ILE A 360 -10.19 1.72 -6.43
N LEU A 361 -11.48 2.07 -6.49
CA LEU A 361 -12.05 3.16 -5.71
C LEU A 361 -12.54 2.63 -4.37
#